data_AF-L2GY87-F1
#
_entry.id   AF-L2GY87-F1
#
_cell.length_a   1.000
_cell.length_b   1.000
_cell.length_c   1.000
_cell.angle_alpha   90.00
_cell.angle_beta   90.00
_cell.angle_gamma   90.00
#
_symmetry.space_group_name_H-M   'P 1'
#
loop_
_entity.id
_entity.type
_entity.pdbx_description
1 polymer ?
#
loop_
_entity_poly.entity_id
_entity_poly.type
_entity_poly.pdbx_seq_one_letter_code
_entity_poly.pdbx_strand_id
1 'polypeptide(L)'
;MHLIGYLFVFGCVRANTFVNDLQRRLYYESMIDLDTVIFLMEVNQMNESECKELVKDVVLPMRNFLVNIFSRKRGGSRLIDKKTRDRGWTDDEDESDETRGKTELDTKDIQTIKNNFKNNEKNKKGKKNDDGMDLGETLMDILRATSNFSLNVKTKYGKIDKSLEKRNKLFEFDRSQIAKSLFNTSHQKLLKDVETFLRESSASGTNPKKDGIRTFLSIKDANKKDTKYFQMIETIEKAVTETENIVKIKQREENEFTLVFGQQMKQEEVRVLKMSFNLGSTFLTPSIYLSTSKALMIPEKSVFIEKMTNAMLKPILTLTNTNSIGADTEKKESILNFLRDVVSRASSKYTDEIDGAFKARSTILDKFLRDDKDEVKERKMMQIDTVLEKRNKELLGKVESMRAEHFKDFLVLNQEIINVYIRFLNSNSASDRSKVNEYFK
;
A
#
# COMPACT_ATOMS: atom_id res chain seq x y z
N MET A 1 28.26 4.51 -19.72
CA MET A 1 28.31 4.99 -18.33
C MET A 1 26.89 5.21 -17.77
N HIS A 2 26.16 4.16 -17.40
CA HIS A 2 24.86 4.28 -16.70
C HIS A 2 24.61 3.11 -15.73
N LEU A 3 25.65 2.40 -15.27
CA LEU A 3 25.49 1.22 -14.42
C LEU A 3 25.38 1.54 -12.91
N ILE A 4 25.71 2.75 -12.48
CA ILE A 4 25.76 3.12 -11.04
C ILE A 4 24.38 3.54 -10.49
N GLY A 5 23.39 3.83 -11.36
CA GLY A 5 22.05 4.28 -10.92
C GLY A 5 21.08 3.19 -10.47
N TYR A 6 21.35 1.91 -10.74
CA TYR A 6 20.31 0.86 -10.71
C TYR A 6 20.32 -0.08 -9.50
N LEU A 7 21.48 -0.29 -8.86
CA LEU A 7 21.53 -0.89 -7.51
C LEU A 7 20.81 0.03 -6.48
N PHE A 8 20.78 1.32 -6.76
CA PHE A 8 20.13 2.32 -5.92
C PHE A 8 18.60 2.18 -5.92
N VAL A 9 17.96 1.85 -7.05
CA VAL A 9 16.48 1.80 -7.14
C VAL A 9 15.89 0.61 -6.38
N PHE A 10 16.46 -0.60 -6.50
CA PHE A 10 15.99 -1.77 -5.73
C PHE A 10 16.30 -1.65 -4.23
N GLY A 11 17.45 -1.05 -3.88
CA GLY A 11 17.77 -0.71 -2.50
C GLY A 11 16.78 0.31 -1.91
N CYS A 12 16.44 1.36 -2.66
CA CYS A 12 15.49 2.39 -2.23
C CYS A 12 14.05 1.87 -2.12
N VAL A 13 13.58 1.01 -3.03
CA VAL A 13 12.23 0.44 -2.94
C VAL A 13 12.11 -0.48 -1.71
N ARG A 14 13.08 -1.36 -1.47
CA ARG A 14 13.10 -2.23 -0.28
C ARG A 14 13.27 -1.47 1.04
N ALA A 15 14.13 -0.44 1.05
CA ALA A 15 14.29 0.42 2.22
C ALA A 15 13.01 1.21 2.51
N ASN A 16 12.32 1.70 1.49
CA ASN A 16 11.06 2.43 1.65
C ASN A 16 9.93 1.50 2.14
N THR A 17 9.86 0.25 1.66
CA THR A 17 8.89 -0.73 2.17
C THR A 17 9.15 -1.09 3.63
N PHE A 18 10.42 -1.24 4.04
CA PHE A 18 10.76 -1.49 5.44
C PHE A 18 10.36 -0.33 6.35
N VAL A 19 10.67 0.91 5.96
CA VAL A 19 10.30 2.10 6.74
C VAL A 19 8.78 2.25 6.83
N ASN A 20 8.05 2.03 5.74
CA ASN A 20 6.58 2.07 5.73
C ASN A 20 5.97 1.00 6.63
N ASP A 21 6.49 -0.24 6.58
CA ASP A 21 6.06 -1.31 7.48
C ASP A 21 6.38 -0.97 8.95
N LEU A 22 7.57 -0.45 9.22
CA LEU A 22 7.96 -0.05 10.57
C LEU A 22 7.08 1.07 11.12
N GLN A 23 6.73 2.07 10.29
CA GLN A 23 5.77 3.11 10.64
C GLN A 23 4.37 2.54 10.90
N ARG A 24 3.89 1.64 10.03
CA ARG A 24 2.61 0.95 10.20
C ARG A 24 2.55 0.24 11.53
N ARG A 25 3.54 -0.62 11.83
CA ARG A 25 3.60 -1.37 13.08
C ARG A 25 3.71 -0.44 14.29
N LEU A 26 4.54 0.59 14.21
CA LEU A 26 4.65 1.59 15.27
C LEU A 26 3.30 2.25 15.58
N TYR A 27 2.59 2.72 14.56
CA TYR A 27 1.38 3.51 14.75
C TYR A 27 0.13 2.68 15.04
N TYR A 28 0.00 1.48 14.46
CA TYR A 28 -1.23 0.69 14.52
C TYR A 28 -1.08 -0.66 15.20
N GLU A 29 0.14 -1.10 15.53
CA GLU A 29 0.37 -2.42 16.14
C GLU A 29 1.20 -2.37 17.44
N SER A 30 1.62 -1.19 17.89
CA SER A 30 2.41 -1.04 19.12
C SER A 30 1.62 -1.38 20.39
N MET A 31 0.30 -1.21 20.38
CA MET A 31 -0.57 -1.61 21.50
C MET A 31 -0.94 -3.08 21.45
N ILE A 32 -1.29 -3.57 20.26
CA ILE A 32 -1.72 -4.93 20.00
C ILE A 32 -1.48 -5.19 18.51
N ASP A 33 -0.77 -6.26 18.18
CA ASP A 33 -0.41 -6.57 16.80
C ASP A 33 -1.47 -7.42 16.10
N LEU A 34 -1.43 -7.46 14.77
CA LEU A 34 -2.49 -8.05 13.98
C LEU A 34 -2.68 -9.55 14.22
N ASP A 35 -1.59 -10.30 14.44
CA ASP A 35 -1.68 -11.74 14.77
C ASP A 35 -2.41 -11.96 16.08
N THR A 36 -2.13 -11.14 17.08
CA THR A 36 -2.83 -11.17 18.36
C THR A 36 -4.29 -10.78 18.22
N VAL A 37 -4.61 -9.78 17.40
CA VAL A 37 -6.01 -9.41 17.11
C VAL A 37 -6.76 -10.57 16.47
N ILE A 38 -6.20 -11.22 15.45
CA ILE A 38 -6.81 -12.37 14.77
C ILE A 38 -7.06 -13.51 15.75
N PHE A 39 -6.06 -13.85 16.57
CA PHE A 39 -6.21 -14.89 17.57
C PHE A 39 -7.34 -14.57 18.58
N LEU A 40 -7.43 -13.31 19.02
CA LEU A 40 -8.51 -12.89 19.92
C LEU A 40 -9.88 -12.88 19.25
N MET A 41 -9.96 -12.55 17.95
CA MET A 41 -11.20 -12.67 17.18
C MET A 41 -11.68 -14.13 17.16
N GLU A 42 -10.78 -15.08 16.90
CA GLU A 42 -11.09 -16.51 16.88
C GLU A 42 -11.51 -17.04 18.26
N VAL A 43 -10.71 -16.76 19.30
CA VAL A 43 -10.92 -17.33 20.64
C VAL A 43 -12.11 -16.71 21.36
N ASN A 44 -12.32 -15.40 21.21
CA ASN A 44 -13.42 -14.71 21.87
C ASN A 44 -14.69 -14.63 21.00
N GLN A 45 -14.64 -15.15 19.76
CA GLN A 45 -15.74 -15.04 18.78
C GLN A 45 -16.21 -13.59 18.61
N MET A 46 -15.25 -12.68 18.47
CA MET A 46 -15.55 -11.24 18.44
C MET A 46 -16.40 -10.92 17.21
N ASN A 47 -17.50 -10.20 17.43
CA ASN A 47 -18.30 -9.67 16.34
C ASN A 47 -17.73 -8.35 15.77
N GLU A 48 -18.31 -7.87 14.67
CA GLU A 48 -17.91 -6.63 14.01
C GLU A 48 -17.89 -5.42 14.97
N SER A 49 -18.85 -5.31 15.90
CA SER A 49 -18.92 -4.21 16.88
C SER A 49 -17.76 -4.28 17.87
N GLU A 50 -17.45 -5.46 18.40
CA GLU A 50 -16.35 -5.67 19.33
C GLU A 50 -14.99 -5.42 18.66
N CYS A 51 -14.83 -5.80 17.39
CA CYS A 51 -13.64 -5.46 16.60
C CYS A 51 -13.51 -3.94 16.40
N LYS A 52 -14.62 -3.25 16.11
CA LYS A 52 -14.65 -1.78 16.03
C LYS A 52 -14.28 -1.12 17.36
N GLU A 53 -14.78 -1.63 18.47
CA GLU A 53 -14.43 -1.14 19.81
C GLU A 53 -12.95 -1.34 20.11
N LEU A 54 -12.39 -2.52 19.84
CA LEU A 54 -10.95 -2.79 20.00
C LEU A 54 -10.11 -1.75 19.25
N VAL A 55 -10.43 -1.48 17.99
CA VAL A 55 -9.69 -0.47 17.22
C VAL A 55 -9.87 0.93 17.80
N LYS A 56 -11.10 1.34 18.13
CA LYS A 56 -11.42 2.69 18.66
C LYS A 56 -10.81 2.96 20.03
N ASP A 57 -10.73 1.94 20.87
CA ASP A 57 -10.39 2.08 22.29
C ASP A 57 -8.97 1.65 22.65
N VAL A 58 -8.35 0.80 21.83
CA VAL A 58 -6.99 0.30 22.06
C VAL A 58 -6.02 0.87 21.02
N VAL A 59 -6.29 0.67 19.73
CA VAL A 59 -5.34 1.01 18.66
C VAL A 59 -5.26 2.51 18.41
N LEU A 60 -6.41 3.15 18.11
CA LEU A 60 -6.44 4.57 17.73
C LEU A 60 -6.00 5.55 18.82
N PRO A 61 -6.27 5.31 20.13
CA PRO A 61 -5.77 6.19 21.18
C PRO A 61 -4.25 6.22 21.24
N MET A 62 -3.58 5.08 21.07
CA MET A 62 -2.12 5.04 20.98
C MET A 62 -1.60 5.75 19.74
N ARG A 63 -2.20 5.49 18.58
CA ARG A 63 -1.87 6.20 17.33
C ARG A 63 -1.99 7.71 17.52
N ASN A 64 -3.09 8.20 18.08
CA ASN A 64 -3.32 9.62 18.37
C ASN A 64 -2.31 10.17 19.38
N PHE A 65 -1.96 9.38 20.40
CA PHE A 65 -0.97 9.75 21.39
C PHE A 65 0.41 9.97 20.74
N LEU A 66 0.88 9.01 19.93
CA LEU A 66 2.13 9.10 19.18
C LEU A 66 2.14 10.33 18.25
N VAL A 67 1.06 10.53 17.47
CA VAL A 67 0.93 11.69 16.58
C VAL A 67 1.02 13.00 17.38
N ASN A 68 0.33 13.10 18.51
CA ASN A 68 0.32 14.32 19.31
C ASN A 68 1.66 14.63 19.98
N ILE A 69 2.44 13.60 20.34
CA ILE A 69 3.78 13.77 20.87
C ILE A 69 4.74 14.24 19.77
N PHE A 70 4.70 13.61 18.61
CA PHE A 70 5.72 13.78 17.58
C PHE A 70 5.37 14.81 16.49
N SER A 71 4.11 15.24 16.38
CA SER A 71 3.67 16.23 15.37
C SER A 71 3.68 17.68 15.85
N ARG A 72 4.13 17.97 17.08
CA ARG A 72 4.19 19.35 17.60
C ARG A 72 5.14 20.21 16.76
N LYS A 73 4.57 20.99 15.84
CA LYS A 73 5.24 22.12 15.18
C LYS A 73 5.64 23.13 16.26
N ARG A 74 6.91 23.53 16.29
CA ARG A 74 7.35 24.72 17.04
C ARG A 74 6.70 25.96 16.41
N GLY A 75 5.90 26.69 17.19
CA GLY A 75 5.43 28.05 16.86
C GLY A 75 3.91 28.21 16.90
N GLY A 76 3.39 28.79 18.00
CA GLY A 76 1.97 29.13 18.14
C GLY A 76 1.46 29.13 19.58
N SER A 77 2.11 29.90 20.47
CA SER A 77 1.47 30.30 21.73
C SER A 77 0.50 31.45 21.43
N ARG A 78 -0.75 31.33 21.90
CA ARG A 78 -1.73 32.38 22.27
C ARG A 78 -3.13 31.79 22.16
N LEU A 79 -3.87 31.60 23.25
CA LEU A 79 -4.98 32.46 23.74
C LEU A 79 -5.74 31.55 24.75
N ILE A 80 -6.26 31.90 25.93
CA ILE A 80 -6.63 33.17 26.59
C ILE A 80 -6.65 32.88 28.09
N ASP A 81 -6.13 33.85 28.83
CA ASP A 81 -6.30 34.01 30.27
C ASP A 81 -7.57 34.84 30.55
N LYS A 82 -8.14 34.65 31.75
CA LYS A 82 -9.20 35.42 32.44
C LYS A 82 -10.70 35.16 32.16
N LYS A 83 -11.31 34.60 33.24
CA LYS A 83 -12.49 35.05 34.04
C LYS A 83 -13.79 35.34 33.28
N THR A 84 -14.94 34.73 33.60
CA THR A 84 -15.71 34.75 34.88
C THR A 84 -16.68 33.55 34.92
N ARG A 85 -16.69 32.69 35.96
CA ARG A 85 -17.62 32.61 37.10
C ARG A 85 -19.15 32.73 36.83
N ASP A 86 -19.80 31.60 37.15
CA ASP A 86 -21.11 31.39 37.79
C ASP A 86 -22.46 31.50 37.05
N ARG A 87 -23.34 30.56 37.48
CA ARG A 87 -24.79 30.33 37.23
C ARG A 87 -25.07 29.43 36.03
N GLY A 88 -25.89 28.37 36.08
CA GLY A 88 -26.98 27.99 36.98
C GLY A 88 -28.18 27.63 36.09
N TRP A 89 -28.71 26.41 36.24
CA TRP A 89 -30.01 25.83 35.82
C TRP A 89 -30.89 26.55 34.76
N THR A 90 -31.41 25.78 33.78
CA THR A 90 -32.81 25.29 33.72
C THR A 90 -33.04 24.38 32.50
N ASP A 91 -33.98 23.44 32.69
CA ASP A 91 -34.62 22.57 31.70
C ASP A 91 -35.41 23.38 30.64
N ASP A 92 -35.69 22.74 29.50
CA ASP A 92 -37.05 22.68 28.91
C ASP A 92 -37.08 21.74 27.68
N GLU A 93 -38.12 20.90 27.68
CA GLU A 93 -38.57 19.99 26.63
C GLU A 93 -39.22 20.78 25.47
N ASP A 94 -39.20 20.25 24.25
CA ASP A 94 -40.44 19.85 23.54
C ASP A 94 -40.24 19.33 22.11
N GLU A 95 -41.16 18.43 21.76
CA GLU A 95 -41.30 17.56 20.59
C GLU A 95 -41.74 18.25 19.28
N SER A 96 -41.46 17.63 18.12
CA SER A 96 -42.48 17.02 17.21
C SER A 96 -41.99 16.70 15.77
N ASP A 97 -42.14 15.40 15.41
CA ASP A 97 -42.58 14.72 14.16
C ASP A 97 -42.23 15.22 12.74
N GLU A 98 -41.51 14.39 11.95
CA GLU A 98 -41.96 13.50 10.83
C GLU A 98 -42.16 14.25 9.48
N THR A 99 -41.78 13.79 8.27
CA THR A 99 -41.19 12.58 7.66
C THR A 99 -40.79 12.95 6.21
N ARG A 100 -39.67 12.44 5.68
CA ARG A 100 -39.51 11.95 4.28
C ARG A 100 -38.07 11.53 4.00
N GLY A 101 -37.87 10.22 3.82
CA GLY A 101 -36.57 9.60 3.59
C GLY A 101 -36.10 9.53 2.13
N LYS A 102 -34.78 9.52 1.95
CA LYS A 102 -33.98 8.41 1.39
C LYS A 102 -32.50 8.85 1.35
N THR A 103 -31.62 7.90 1.68
CA THR A 103 -30.13 7.94 1.64
C THR A 103 -29.41 8.88 2.63
N GLU A 104 -29.45 8.54 3.93
CA GLU A 104 -28.49 9.03 4.93
C GLU A 104 -28.09 7.88 5.88
N LEU A 105 -27.17 7.03 5.43
CA LEU A 105 -26.36 6.15 6.27
C LEU A 105 -24.90 6.51 5.95
N ASP A 106 -24.30 7.39 6.77
CA ASP A 106 -22.85 7.49 7.03
C ASP A 106 -22.39 8.80 7.70
N THR A 107 -23.27 9.77 7.96
CA THR A 107 -22.86 11.07 8.54
C THR A 107 -23.04 11.19 10.06
N LYS A 108 -23.95 10.41 10.66
CA LYS A 108 -24.22 10.46 12.12
C LYS A 108 -23.12 9.80 12.95
N ASP A 109 -22.58 8.66 12.54
CA ASP A 109 -21.50 8.00 13.29
C ASP A 109 -20.18 8.80 13.25
N ILE A 110 -19.92 9.52 12.15
CA ILE A 110 -18.76 10.42 12.02
C ILE A 110 -18.90 11.69 12.87
N GLN A 111 -20.12 12.18 13.10
CA GLN A 111 -20.37 13.31 14.01
C GLN A 111 -20.34 12.91 15.49
N THR A 112 -20.82 11.73 15.84
CA THR A 112 -20.67 11.15 17.19
C THR A 112 -19.19 10.90 17.51
N ILE A 113 -18.39 10.50 16.52
CA ILE A 113 -16.93 10.43 16.61
C ILE A 113 -16.34 11.82 16.93
N LYS A 114 -16.73 12.89 16.23
CA LYS A 114 -16.23 14.25 16.53
C LYS A 114 -16.63 14.78 17.92
N ASN A 115 -17.82 14.45 18.40
CA ASN A 115 -18.34 14.98 19.66
C ASN A 115 -17.81 14.25 20.91
N ASN A 116 -17.53 12.94 20.81
CA ASN A 116 -16.92 12.18 21.90
C ASN A 116 -15.42 12.51 22.12
N PHE A 117 -14.74 13.11 21.14
CA PHE A 117 -13.35 13.58 21.29
C PHE A 117 -13.22 14.95 22.01
N LYS A 118 -14.28 15.75 22.12
CA LYS A 118 -14.23 17.08 22.78
C LYS A 118 -14.36 17.06 24.31
N ASN A 119 -14.91 15.99 24.89
CA ASN A 119 -15.34 16.01 26.30
C ASN A 119 -14.32 15.48 27.33
N ASN A 120 -13.09 15.12 26.93
CA ASN A 120 -12.08 14.58 27.87
C ASN A 120 -10.93 15.55 28.25
N GLU A 121 -11.09 16.87 28.05
CA GLU A 121 -10.13 17.90 28.48
C GLU A 121 -10.33 18.39 29.93
N LYS A 122 -10.41 17.47 30.90
CA LYS A 122 -10.29 17.83 32.32
C LYS A 122 -9.37 16.85 33.05
N ASN A 123 -8.08 17.19 33.11
CA ASN A 123 -7.28 17.16 34.34
C ASN A 123 -5.87 17.72 34.12
N LYS A 124 -5.36 18.39 35.15
CA LYS A 124 -4.36 19.46 35.09
C LYS A 124 -3.03 19.05 35.74
N LYS A 125 -2.00 19.84 35.40
CA LYS A 125 -0.68 20.06 36.05
C LYS A 125 0.48 19.11 35.71
N GLY A 126 1.51 19.68 35.09
CA GLY A 126 2.87 19.15 35.02
C GLY A 126 3.82 20.16 34.38
N LYS A 127 4.93 20.47 35.06
CA LYS A 127 5.91 21.54 34.80
C LYS A 127 6.54 21.51 33.39
N LYS A 128 6.82 22.71 32.86
CA LYS A 128 7.79 22.93 31.78
C LYS A 128 9.19 22.56 32.28
N ASN A 129 9.83 21.59 31.63
CA ASN A 129 11.27 21.57 31.40
C ASN A 129 11.43 21.27 29.91
N ASP A 130 11.89 22.28 29.15
CA ASP A 130 12.23 22.15 27.73
C ASP A 130 13.74 21.83 27.65
N ASP A 131 14.14 20.74 28.32
CA ASP A 131 15.43 20.10 28.08
C ASP A 131 15.29 19.24 26.83
N GLY A 132 16.32 19.24 25.98
CA GLY A 132 16.33 18.59 24.67
C GLY A 132 15.91 17.13 24.70
N MET A 133 14.61 16.88 24.59
CA MET A 133 14.00 15.56 24.62
C MET A 133 14.54 14.76 23.43
N ASP A 134 15.30 13.70 23.72
CA ASP A 134 15.68 12.73 22.71
C ASP A 134 14.41 12.00 22.25
N LEU A 135 14.02 12.27 21.00
CA LEU A 135 12.82 11.69 20.39
C LEU A 135 12.93 10.16 20.31
N GLY A 136 14.14 9.63 20.10
CA GLY A 136 14.39 8.19 20.04
C GLY A 136 14.22 7.54 21.41
N GLU A 137 14.84 8.11 22.45
CA GLU A 137 14.69 7.62 23.83
C GLU A 137 13.23 7.69 24.30
N THR A 138 12.55 8.81 24.02
CA THR A 138 11.13 8.99 24.33
C THR A 138 10.26 7.94 23.66
N LEU A 139 10.51 7.66 22.37
CA LEU A 139 9.81 6.62 21.62
C LEU A 139 10.01 5.24 22.26
N MET A 140 11.25 4.88 22.57
CA MET A 140 11.58 3.60 23.19
C MET A 140 10.95 3.45 24.57
N ASP A 141 10.92 4.51 25.38
CA ASP A 141 10.26 4.50 26.67
C ASP A 141 8.74 4.31 26.55
N ILE A 142 8.11 4.95 25.57
CA ILE A 142 6.69 4.76 25.27
C ILE A 142 6.41 3.30 24.89
N LEU A 143 7.20 2.74 23.96
CA LEU A 143 7.05 1.35 23.53
C LEU A 143 7.28 0.37 24.71
N ARG A 144 8.29 0.58 25.54
CA ARG A 144 8.48 -0.25 26.75
C ARG A 144 7.26 -0.20 27.67
N ALA A 145 6.60 0.95 27.78
CA ALA A 145 5.39 1.07 28.61
C ALA A 145 4.23 0.20 28.11
N THR A 146 4.16 -0.10 26.80
CA THR A 146 3.09 -0.95 26.26
C THR A 146 3.28 -2.43 26.59
N SER A 147 4.44 -2.85 27.10
CA SER A 147 4.65 -4.21 27.62
C SER A 147 4.02 -4.46 29.01
N ASN A 148 3.32 -3.46 29.59
CA ASN A 148 2.64 -3.61 30.88
C ASN A 148 1.29 -4.35 30.73
N PHE A 149 1.19 -5.52 31.37
CA PHE A 149 -0.03 -6.35 31.38
C PHE A 149 -0.90 -6.22 32.64
N SER A 150 -0.60 -5.26 33.53
CA SER A 150 -1.44 -5.04 34.73
C SER A 150 -2.83 -4.54 34.35
N LEU A 151 -3.86 -4.97 35.09
CA LEU A 151 -5.21 -4.43 34.96
C LEU A 151 -5.37 -3.04 35.57
N ASN A 152 -4.41 -2.60 36.41
CA ASN A 152 -4.38 -1.27 37.02
C ASN A 152 -3.12 -0.56 36.54
N VAL A 153 -3.22 0.11 35.40
CA VAL A 153 -2.05 0.69 34.73
C VAL A 153 -1.84 2.12 35.21
N LYS A 154 -0.62 2.45 35.63
CA LYS A 154 -0.18 3.81 35.94
C LYS A 154 1.16 4.07 35.28
N THR A 155 1.16 4.48 34.01
CA THR A 155 2.41 4.82 33.32
C THR A 155 2.77 6.30 33.49
N LYS A 156 4.01 6.65 33.15
CA LYS A 156 4.42 8.06 32.94
C LYS A 156 3.59 8.74 31.83
N TYR A 157 2.91 7.95 31.00
CA TYR A 157 2.13 8.35 29.85
C TYR A 157 0.63 8.15 30.08
N GLY A 158 0.08 8.69 31.18
CA GLY A 158 -1.30 8.42 31.63
C GLY A 158 -2.45 8.61 30.61
N LYS A 159 -2.18 9.21 29.43
CA LYS A 159 -3.09 9.25 28.29
C LYS A 159 -3.37 7.88 27.64
N ILE A 160 -2.47 6.91 27.80
CA ILE A 160 -2.62 5.56 27.21
C ILE A 160 -3.00 4.49 28.24
N ASP A 161 -3.02 4.81 29.53
CA ASP A 161 -3.30 3.85 30.61
C ASP A 161 -4.64 3.13 30.42
N LYS A 162 -5.72 3.88 30.11
CA LYS A 162 -7.05 3.28 29.86
C LYS A 162 -7.06 2.31 28.67
N SER A 163 -6.30 2.62 27.62
CA SER A 163 -6.20 1.73 26.45
C SER A 163 -5.39 0.48 26.77
N LEU A 164 -4.34 0.58 27.59
CA LEU A 164 -3.61 -0.57 28.11
C LEU A 164 -4.50 -1.45 28.99
N GLU A 165 -5.29 -0.86 29.89
CA GLU A 165 -6.24 -1.61 30.72
C GLU A 165 -7.27 -2.35 29.89
N LYS A 166 -7.87 -1.69 28.90
CA LYS A 166 -8.84 -2.32 27.97
C LYS A 166 -8.21 -3.49 27.21
N ARG A 167 -7.00 -3.30 26.66
CA ARG A 167 -6.25 -4.37 26.01
C ARG A 167 -5.94 -5.52 26.97
N ASN A 168 -5.47 -5.22 28.18
CA ASN A 168 -5.08 -6.25 29.15
C ASN A 168 -6.29 -7.10 29.56
N LYS A 169 -7.49 -6.51 29.65
CA LYS A 169 -8.73 -7.28 29.84
C LYS A 169 -8.97 -8.30 28.73
N LEU A 170 -8.66 -7.97 27.47
CA LEU A 170 -8.78 -8.93 26.35
C LEU A 170 -7.86 -10.14 26.54
N PHE A 171 -6.67 -9.94 27.10
CA PHE A 171 -5.73 -11.04 27.37
C PHE A 171 -6.13 -11.92 28.56
N GLU A 172 -6.89 -11.40 29.52
CA GLU A 172 -7.37 -12.20 30.66
C GLU A 172 -8.39 -13.26 30.23
N PHE A 173 -9.12 -13.03 29.13
CA PHE A 173 -10.02 -14.04 28.57
C PHE A 173 -9.26 -15.23 27.95
N ASP A 174 -8.01 -15.01 27.51
CA ASP A 174 -7.15 -16.06 26.99
C ASP A 174 -6.39 -16.81 28.10
N ARG A 175 -6.99 -17.90 28.59
CA ARG A 175 -6.35 -18.79 29.58
C ARG A 175 -5.08 -19.48 29.05
N SER A 176 -4.94 -19.62 27.72
CA SER A 176 -3.77 -20.28 27.11
C SER A 176 -2.54 -19.37 27.07
N GLN A 177 -2.70 -18.06 27.26
CA GLN A 177 -1.66 -17.03 27.16
C GLN A 177 -1.00 -16.94 25.78
N ILE A 178 -1.59 -17.55 24.74
CA ILE A 178 -1.10 -17.51 23.37
C ILE A 178 -1.16 -16.07 22.85
N ALA A 179 -2.26 -15.34 23.07
CA ALA A 179 -2.41 -13.94 22.64
C ALA A 179 -1.29 -13.07 23.21
N LYS A 180 -0.99 -13.26 24.50
CA LYS A 180 0.08 -12.55 25.20
C LYS A 180 1.46 -12.92 24.67
N SER A 181 1.68 -14.19 24.34
CA SER A 181 2.93 -14.69 23.76
C SER A 181 3.17 -14.13 22.35
N LEU A 182 2.13 -14.11 21.50
CA LEU A 182 2.16 -13.52 20.16
C LEU A 182 2.53 -12.04 20.23
N PHE A 183 1.82 -11.27 21.06
CA PHE A 183 2.09 -9.86 21.24
C PHE A 183 3.51 -9.60 21.74
N ASN A 184 3.98 -10.31 22.77
CA ASN A 184 5.34 -10.12 23.28
C ASN A 184 6.40 -10.39 22.21
N THR A 185 6.21 -11.44 21.40
CA THR A 185 7.10 -11.77 20.28
C THR A 185 7.14 -10.63 19.25
N SER A 186 5.98 -10.16 18.80
CA SER A 186 5.85 -9.09 17.82
C SER A 186 6.38 -7.74 18.36
N HIS A 187 6.09 -7.44 19.62
CA HIS A 187 6.52 -6.23 20.30
C HIS A 187 8.04 -6.18 20.50
N GLN A 188 8.68 -7.30 20.88
CA GLN A 188 10.15 -7.38 20.96
C GLN A 188 10.79 -7.16 19.58
N LYS A 189 10.20 -7.73 18.52
CA LYS A 189 10.65 -7.49 17.14
C LYS A 189 10.52 -6.02 16.77
N LEU A 190 9.38 -5.38 17.06
CA LEU A 190 9.19 -3.94 16.83
C LEU A 190 10.23 -3.10 17.57
N LEU A 191 10.48 -3.36 18.86
CA LEU A 191 11.51 -2.66 19.64
C LEU A 191 12.88 -2.78 19.00
N LYS A 192 13.28 -3.99 18.58
CA LYS A 192 14.57 -4.24 17.94
C LYS A 192 14.68 -3.51 16.59
N ASP A 193 13.63 -3.55 15.77
CA ASP A 193 13.62 -2.91 14.45
C ASP A 193 13.68 -1.38 14.58
N VAL A 194 12.94 -0.80 15.53
CA VAL A 194 13.00 0.64 15.85
C VAL A 194 14.38 1.01 16.38
N GLU A 195 14.94 0.25 17.30
CA GLU A 195 16.27 0.51 17.84
C GLU A 195 17.35 0.46 16.75
N THR A 196 17.28 -0.54 15.87
CA THR A 196 18.18 -0.69 14.72
C THR A 196 18.06 0.52 13.79
N PHE A 197 16.84 0.91 13.44
CA PHE A 197 16.58 2.10 12.62
C PHE A 197 17.14 3.38 13.24
N LEU A 198 16.97 3.58 14.56
CA LEU A 198 17.49 4.73 15.29
C LEU A 198 19.03 4.74 15.32
N ARG A 199 19.67 3.58 15.50
CA ARG A 199 21.15 3.44 15.47
C ARG A 199 21.72 3.70 14.08
N GLU A 200 21.15 3.11 13.04
CA GLU A 200 21.59 3.30 11.64
C GLU A 200 21.43 4.76 11.21
N SER A 201 20.32 5.40 11.61
CA SER A 201 20.09 6.83 11.37
C SER A 201 21.11 7.73 12.09
N SER A 202 21.77 7.22 13.15
CA SER A 202 22.76 7.97 13.94
C SER A 202 24.20 7.80 13.43
N ALA A 203 24.50 6.72 12.69
CA ALA A 203 25.85 6.36 12.23
C ALA A 203 26.28 7.03 10.91
N SER A 204 25.34 7.63 10.15
CA SER A 204 25.67 8.37 8.92
C SER A 204 26.31 9.73 9.23
N GLY A 205 27.62 9.85 9.01
CA GLY A 205 28.49 10.94 9.47
C GLY A 205 28.36 12.31 8.80
N THR A 206 27.23 12.63 8.15
CA THR A 206 26.93 13.99 7.70
C THR A 206 25.72 14.50 8.50
N ASN A 207 25.63 15.80 8.80
CA ASN A 207 24.45 16.35 9.50
C ASN A 207 23.22 16.30 8.56
N PRO A 208 22.27 15.36 8.79
CA PRO A 208 20.85 15.70 8.90
C PRO A 208 20.17 14.89 10.03
N LYS A 209 20.54 15.17 11.29
CA LYS A 209 20.30 14.25 12.45
C LYS A 209 18.94 14.31 13.15
N LYS A 210 18.13 15.34 12.96
CA LYS A 210 16.76 15.41 13.55
C LYS A 210 15.66 15.20 12.53
N ASP A 211 15.95 15.44 11.25
CA ASP A 211 14.93 15.41 10.22
C ASP A 211 14.58 13.99 9.77
N GLY A 212 15.52 13.03 9.82
CA GLY A 212 15.25 11.62 9.53
C GLY A 212 14.27 10.98 10.51
N ILE A 213 14.55 11.07 11.82
CA ILE A 213 13.66 10.56 12.89
C ILE A 213 12.32 11.31 12.87
N ARG A 214 12.32 12.63 12.70
CA ARG A 214 11.07 13.39 12.58
C ARG A 214 10.26 12.99 11.35
N THR A 215 10.91 12.70 10.23
CA THR A 215 10.23 12.23 9.02
C THR A 215 9.62 10.85 9.26
N PHE A 216 10.37 9.92 9.88
CA PHE A 216 9.86 8.62 10.30
C PHE A 216 8.68 8.73 11.28
N LEU A 217 8.74 9.67 12.22
CA LEU A 217 7.65 9.89 13.16
C LEU A 217 6.54 10.79 12.59
N SER A 218 6.69 11.37 11.41
CA SER A 218 5.63 12.16 10.80
C SER A 218 4.65 11.25 10.06
N ILE A 219 3.37 11.37 10.37
CA ILE A 219 2.30 10.69 9.65
C ILE A 219 1.44 11.72 8.91
N LYS A 220 1.32 11.56 7.60
CA LYS A 220 0.39 12.36 6.77
C LYS A 220 -0.95 11.65 6.68
N ASP A 221 -2.03 12.42 6.59
CA ASP A 221 -3.39 11.92 6.38
C ASP A 221 -3.81 10.81 7.36
N ALA A 222 -3.54 11.01 8.66
CA ALA A 222 -3.80 10.01 9.70
C ALA A 222 -5.25 9.50 9.67
N ASN A 223 -6.24 10.38 9.48
CA ASN A 223 -7.65 10.00 9.39
C ASN A 223 -7.96 9.05 8.22
N LYS A 224 -7.27 9.23 7.08
CA LYS A 224 -7.40 8.34 5.92
C LYS A 224 -6.80 6.97 6.25
N LYS A 225 -5.66 6.94 6.93
CA LYS A 225 -5.04 5.70 7.42
C LYS A 225 -5.91 4.98 8.44
N ASP A 226 -6.56 5.70 9.36
CA ASP A 226 -7.49 5.11 10.32
C ASP A 226 -8.64 4.39 9.61
N THR A 227 -9.24 5.06 8.61
CA THR A 227 -10.33 4.48 7.81
C THR A 227 -9.86 3.22 7.09
N LYS A 228 -8.64 3.23 6.55
CA LYS A 228 -8.05 2.06 5.88
C LYS A 228 -7.72 0.92 6.85
N TYR A 229 -7.30 1.25 8.07
CA TYR A 229 -7.07 0.24 9.10
C TYR A 229 -8.38 -0.42 9.54
N PHE A 230 -9.47 0.34 9.71
CA PHE A 230 -10.80 -0.24 9.95
C PHE A 230 -11.22 -1.20 8.83
N GLN A 231 -11.10 -0.79 7.57
CA GLN A 231 -11.43 -1.65 6.42
C GLN A 231 -10.60 -2.95 6.41
N MET A 232 -9.33 -2.86 6.80
CA MET A 232 -8.43 -4.02 6.96
C MET A 232 -8.96 -4.98 8.03
N ILE A 233 -9.30 -4.46 9.22
CA ILE A 233 -9.83 -5.24 10.34
C ILE A 233 -11.19 -5.87 10.01
N GLU A 234 -12.10 -5.14 9.37
CA GLU A 234 -13.41 -5.65 8.93
C GLU A 234 -13.26 -6.78 7.89
N THR A 235 -12.30 -6.65 6.96
CA THR A 235 -12.05 -7.70 5.96
C THR A 235 -11.46 -8.96 6.60
N ILE A 236 -10.59 -8.79 7.59
CA ILE A 236 -9.96 -9.88 8.34
C ILE A 236 -10.99 -10.58 9.23
N GLU A 237 -11.86 -9.85 9.91
CA GLU A 237 -12.93 -10.42 10.74
C GLU A 237 -13.89 -11.29 9.90
N LYS A 238 -14.33 -10.80 8.74
CA LYS A 238 -15.11 -11.61 7.79
C LYS A 238 -14.35 -12.85 7.32
N ALA A 239 -13.05 -12.72 7.09
CA ALA A 239 -12.24 -13.86 6.68
C ALA A 239 -12.11 -14.92 7.79
N VAL A 240 -11.99 -14.51 9.05
CA VAL A 240 -11.97 -15.41 10.21
C VAL A 240 -13.29 -16.18 10.34
N THR A 241 -14.41 -15.52 10.05
CA THR A 241 -15.75 -16.13 10.19
C THR A 241 -16.18 -16.96 8.98
N GLU A 242 -15.81 -16.53 7.76
CA GLU A 242 -16.34 -17.07 6.51
C GLU A 242 -15.35 -17.94 5.71
N THR A 243 -14.05 -17.91 6.00
CA THR A 243 -13.03 -18.53 5.13
C THR A 243 -11.97 -19.35 5.87
N GLU A 244 -11.49 -20.43 5.25
CA GLU A 244 -10.37 -21.23 5.78
C GLU A 244 -8.99 -20.64 5.45
N ASN A 245 -8.90 -19.57 4.65
CA ASN A 245 -7.63 -19.03 4.14
C ASN A 245 -7.26 -17.66 4.74
N ILE A 246 -7.34 -17.56 6.06
CA ILE A 246 -7.02 -16.34 6.82
C ILE A 246 -5.59 -15.87 6.57
N VAL A 247 -4.63 -16.78 6.42
CA VAL A 247 -3.21 -16.45 6.20
C VAL A 247 -3.02 -15.63 4.93
N LYS A 248 -3.64 -16.04 3.82
CA LYS A 248 -3.53 -15.32 2.54
C LYS A 248 -4.22 -13.96 2.61
N ILE A 249 -5.40 -13.90 3.23
CA ILE A 249 -6.16 -12.65 3.35
C ILE A 249 -5.43 -11.65 4.24
N LYS A 250 -4.95 -12.08 5.42
CA LYS A 250 -4.11 -11.26 6.29
C LYS A 250 -2.93 -10.68 5.52
N GLN A 251 -2.16 -11.52 4.84
CA GLN A 251 -0.98 -11.06 4.09
C GLN A 251 -1.34 -10.03 3.00
N ARG A 252 -2.46 -10.24 2.30
CA ARG A 252 -2.96 -9.30 1.29
C ARG A 252 -3.31 -7.94 1.90
N GLU A 253 -4.13 -7.95 2.95
CA GLU A 253 -4.62 -6.73 3.60
C GLU A 253 -3.50 -5.95 4.31
N GLU A 254 -2.57 -6.65 4.96
CA GLU A 254 -1.38 -6.07 5.59
C GLU A 254 -0.49 -5.36 4.57
N ASN A 255 -0.27 -5.98 3.41
CA ASN A 255 0.50 -5.39 2.32
C ASN A 255 -0.18 -4.13 1.77
N GLU A 256 -1.49 -4.17 1.50
CA GLU A 256 -2.24 -3.01 1.00
C GLU A 256 -2.25 -1.86 2.02
N PHE A 257 -2.41 -2.16 3.31
CA PHE A 257 -2.37 -1.13 4.35
C PHE A 257 -0.98 -0.49 4.48
N THR A 258 0.10 -1.28 4.37
CA THR A 258 1.48 -0.79 4.36
C THR A 258 1.71 0.23 3.25
N LEU A 259 1.12 0.04 2.07
CA LEU A 259 1.24 0.98 0.95
C LEU A 259 0.60 2.35 1.22
N VAL A 260 -0.29 2.47 2.20
CA VAL A 260 -0.90 3.75 2.61
C VAL A 260 0.12 4.68 3.29
N PHE A 261 1.24 4.13 3.78
CA PHE A 261 2.36 4.90 4.35
C PHE A 261 3.33 5.39 3.28
N GLY A 262 3.38 4.73 2.13
CA GLY A 262 4.21 5.10 1.00
C GLY A 262 3.70 6.31 0.22
N GLN A 263 4.53 6.79 -0.70
CA GLN A 263 4.14 7.84 -1.64
C GLN A 263 3.14 7.28 -2.66
N GLN A 264 2.01 7.96 -2.83
CA GLN A 264 1.07 7.62 -3.88
C GLN A 264 1.70 7.89 -5.25
N MET A 265 1.62 6.89 -6.13
CA MET A 265 1.99 7.05 -7.53
C MET A 265 1.09 8.10 -8.19
N LYS A 266 1.67 8.99 -9.01
CA LYS A 266 0.89 10.02 -9.69
C LYS A 266 -0.04 9.37 -10.71
N GLN A 267 -1.22 9.95 -10.94
CA GLN A 267 -2.18 9.43 -11.94
C GLN A 267 -1.57 9.30 -13.33
N GLU A 268 -0.70 10.23 -13.73
CA GLU A 268 0.01 10.15 -15.01
C GLU A 268 0.99 8.96 -15.07
N GLU A 269 1.68 8.64 -13.97
CA GLU A 269 2.58 7.49 -13.89
C GLU A 269 1.79 6.18 -13.97
N VAL A 270 0.66 6.11 -13.26
CA VAL A 270 -0.29 4.98 -13.34
C VAL A 270 -0.79 4.81 -14.78
N ARG A 271 -1.16 5.90 -15.44
CA ARG A 271 -1.61 5.90 -16.83
C ARG A 271 -0.56 5.35 -17.79
N VAL A 272 0.68 5.84 -17.68
CA VAL A 272 1.79 5.37 -18.52
C VAL A 272 2.07 3.89 -18.28
N LEU A 273 1.99 3.43 -17.02
CA LEU A 273 2.17 2.02 -16.67
C LEU A 273 1.04 1.16 -17.26
N LYS A 274 -0.21 1.60 -17.08
CA LYS A 274 -1.42 0.98 -17.63
C LYS A 274 -1.28 0.79 -19.14
N MET A 275 -1.00 1.87 -19.87
CA MET A 275 -0.81 1.83 -21.32
C MET A 275 0.34 0.90 -21.72
N SER A 276 1.50 1.00 -21.06
CA SER A 276 2.66 0.17 -21.37
C SER A 276 2.38 -1.31 -21.14
N PHE A 277 1.74 -1.65 -20.02
CA PHE A 277 1.38 -3.02 -19.68
C PHE A 277 0.41 -3.59 -20.71
N ASN A 278 -0.71 -2.91 -20.98
CA ASN A 278 -1.73 -3.37 -21.92
C ASN A 278 -1.21 -3.50 -23.36
N LEU A 279 -0.27 -2.65 -23.77
CA LEU A 279 0.33 -2.70 -25.12
C LEU A 279 1.54 -3.65 -25.24
N GLY A 280 1.71 -4.59 -24.31
CA GLY A 280 2.67 -5.69 -24.47
C GLY A 280 4.10 -5.38 -24.07
N SER A 281 4.33 -4.34 -23.25
CA SER A 281 5.70 -3.97 -22.85
C SER A 281 6.48 -5.06 -22.10
N THR A 282 5.78 -6.06 -21.57
CA THR A 282 6.35 -7.28 -20.98
C THR A 282 7.11 -8.16 -21.99
N PHE A 283 6.74 -8.08 -23.27
CA PHE A 283 7.34 -8.87 -24.35
C PHE A 283 8.18 -8.00 -25.28
N LEU A 284 7.66 -6.83 -25.66
CA LEU A 284 8.38 -5.85 -26.46
C LEU A 284 7.88 -4.45 -26.13
N THR A 285 8.79 -3.56 -25.75
CA THR A 285 8.43 -2.18 -25.41
C THR A 285 7.76 -1.49 -26.62
N PRO A 286 6.61 -0.81 -26.46
CA PRO A 286 5.90 -0.20 -27.59
C PRO A 286 6.74 0.76 -28.45
N SER A 287 7.67 1.50 -27.85
CA SER A 287 8.59 2.38 -28.60
C SER A 287 9.61 1.62 -29.45
N ILE A 288 10.14 0.50 -28.92
CA ILE A 288 11.01 -0.40 -29.67
C ILE A 288 10.21 -1.05 -30.78
N TYR A 289 9.01 -1.56 -30.47
CA TYR A 289 8.17 -2.21 -31.46
C TYR A 289 7.82 -1.28 -32.61
N LEU A 290 7.40 -0.05 -32.33
CA LEU A 290 7.13 0.95 -33.37
C LEU A 290 8.36 1.23 -34.24
N SER A 291 9.55 1.34 -33.64
CA SER A 291 10.80 1.61 -34.37
C SER A 291 11.18 0.42 -35.26
N THR A 292 11.07 -0.80 -34.72
CA THR A 292 11.28 -2.04 -35.45
C THR A 292 10.27 -2.19 -36.58
N SER A 293 8.99 -1.99 -36.31
CA SER A 293 7.91 -2.04 -37.30
C SER A 293 8.17 -1.07 -38.43
N LYS A 294 8.62 0.16 -38.17
CA LYS A 294 8.98 1.12 -39.24
C LYS A 294 10.10 0.60 -40.13
N ALA A 295 11.16 0.09 -39.53
CA ALA A 295 12.37 -0.34 -40.22
C ALA A 295 12.24 -1.70 -40.93
N LEU A 296 11.19 -2.49 -40.65
CA LEU A 296 10.95 -3.76 -41.35
C LEU A 296 10.68 -3.55 -42.85
N MET A 297 11.55 -4.15 -43.66
CA MET A 297 11.49 -4.14 -45.13
C MET A 297 11.10 -5.53 -45.67
N ILE A 298 9.87 -5.97 -45.43
CA ILE A 298 9.37 -7.31 -45.79
C ILE A 298 8.13 -7.25 -46.68
N PRO A 299 7.88 -8.27 -47.53
CA PRO A 299 6.60 -8.43 -48.21
C PRO A 299 5.45 -8.54 -47.19
N GLU A 300 4.27 -8.02 -47.54
CA GLU A 300 3.05 -8.10 -46.73
C GLU A 300 3.23 -7.64 -45.28
N LYS A 301 4.06 -6.61 -45.07
CA LYS A 301 4.39 -6.05 -43.75
C LYS A 301 3.17 -5.85 -42.86
N SER A 302 2.07 -5.30 -43.38
CA SER A 302 0.85 -5.06 -42.60
C SER A 302 0.27 -6.35 -42.01
N VAL A 303 0.16 -7.40 -42.83
CA VAL A 303 -0.34 -8.73 -42.42
C VAL A 303 0.60 -9.37 -41.41
N PHE A 304 1.91 -9.23 -41.62
CA PHE A 304 2.91 -9.71 -40.68
C PHE A 304 2.81 -9.02 -39.31
N ILE A 305 2.73 -7.68 -39.27
CA ILE A 305 2.59 -6.91 -38.04
C ILE A 305 1.30 -7.26 -37.32
N GLU A 306 0.19 -7.40 -38.04
CA GLU A 306 -1.08 -7.83 -37.47
C GLU A 306 -0.97 -9.21 -36.79
N LYS A 307 -0.44 -10.21 -37.51
CA LYS A 307 -0.27 -11.57 -36.97
C LYS A 307 0.62 -11.58 -35.73
N MET A 308 1.75 -10.89 -35.76
CA MET A 308 2.70 -10.86 -34.63
C MET A 308 2.14 -10.08 -33.44
N THR A 309 1.43 -8.97 -33.68
CA THR A 309 0.83 -8.17 -32.61
C THR A 309 -0.27 -8.95 -31.89
N ASN A 310 -1.15 -9.63 -32.63
CA ASN A 310 -2.18 -10.49 -32.03
C ASN A 310 -1.57 -11.61 -31.18
N ALA A 311 -0.53 -12.28 -31.69
CA ALA A 311 0.17 -13.32 -30.92
C ALA A 311 0.84 -12.78 -29.65
N MET A 312 1.49 -11.60 -29.74
CA MET A 312 2.19 -10.98 -28.62
C MET A 312 1.26 -10.43 -27.54
N LEU A 313 0.08 -9.94 -27.91
CA LEU A 313 -0.89 -9.36 -26.98
C LEU A 313 -1.91 -10.38 -26.43
N LYS A 314 -1.99 -11.58 -27.02
CA LYS A 314 -2.89 -12.66 -26.58
C LYS A 314 -2.83 -12.92 -25.06
N PRO A 315 -1.65 -13.04 -24.41
CA PRO A 315 -1.60 -13.31 -22.96
C PRO A 315 -2.27 -12.21 -22.13
N ILE A 316 -2.12 -10.95 -22.55
CA ILE A 316 -2.70 -9.79 -21.86
C ILE A 316 -4.20 -9.72 -22.12
N LEU A 317 -4.65 -10.08 -23.33
CA LEU A 317 -6.07 -10.17 -23.66
C LEU A 317 -6.75 -11.27 -22.82
N THR A 318 -6.14 -12.45 -22.71
CA THR A 318 -6.62 -13.54 -21.85
C THR A 318 -6.65 -13.12 -20.38
N LEU A 319 -5.60 -12.44 -19.89
CA LEU A 319 -5.55 -11.88 -18.54
C LEU A 319 -6.69 -10.88 -18.32
N THR A 320 -6.96 -10.02 -19.29
CA THR A 320 -8.04 -9.01 -19.23
C THR A 320 -9.41 -9.68 -19.16
N ASN A 321 -9.66 -10.67 -20.02
CA ASN A 321 -10.94 -11.38 -20.06
C ASN A 321 -11.21 -12.16 -18.78
N THR A 322 -10.18 -12.80 -18.22
CA THR A 322 -10.30 -13.61 -16.99
C THR A 322 -10.38 -12.80 -15.70
N ASN A 323 -10.02 -11.51 -15.72
CA ASN A 323 -10.05 -10.62 -14.54
C ASN A 323 -11.02 -9.44 -14.71
N SER A 324 -11.94 -9.55 -15.68
CA SER A 324 -12.96 -8.53 -15.94
C SER A 324 -13.94 -8.37 -14.76
N ILE A 325 -14.18 -9.45 -14.02
CA ILE A 325 -15.05 -9.52 -12.84
C ILE A 325 -14.17 -9.91 -11.65
N GLY A 326 -14.11 -9.05 -10.64
CA GLY A 326 -13.28 -9.28 -9.43
C GLY A 326 -12.99 -7.98 -8.70
N ALA A 327 -12.64 -8.08 -7.42
CA ALA A 327 -12.23 -6.93 -6.63
C ALA A 327 -10.89 -6.35 -7.11
N ASP A 328 -10.66 -5.07 -6.86
CA ASP A 328 -9.43 -4.37 -7.25
C ASP A 328 -8.15 -5.06 -6.73
N THR A 329 -8.22 -5.66 -5.54
CA THR A 329 -7.13 -6.42 -4.92
C THR A 329 -6.85 -7.73 -5.65
N GLU A 330 -7.88 -8.44 -6.08
CA GLU A 330 -7.76 -9.69 -6.87
C GLU A 330 -7.19 -9.40 -8.25
N LYS A 331 -7.67 -8.33 -8.90
CA LYS A 331 -7.12 -7.86 -10.19
C LYS A 331 -5.62 -7.56 -10.08
N LYS A 332 -5.21 -6.85 -9.03
CA LYS A 332 -3.79 -6.58 -8.73
C LYS A 332 -3.02 -7.89 -8.55
N GLU A 333 -3.53 -8.82 -7.75
CA GLU A 333 -2.87 -10.11 -7.49
C GLU A 333 -2.68 -10.92 -8.78
N SER A 334 -3.70 -11.00 -9.63
CA SER A 334 -3.63 -11.68 -10.92
C SER A 334 -2.57 -11.08 -11.85
N ILE A 335 -2.46 -9.74 -11.90
CA ILE A 335 -1.43 -9.06 -12.70
C ILE A 335 -0.04 -9.34 -12.12
N LEU A 336 0.11 -9.33 -10.80
CA LEU A 336 1.37 -9.66 -10.14
C LEU A 336 1.79 -11.09 -10.43
N ASN A 337 0.87 -12.06 -10.36
CA ASN A 337 1.15 -13.45 -10.68
C ASN A 337 1.55 -13.60 -12.15
N PHE A 338 0.81 -12.99 -13.07
CA PHE A 338 1.18 -12.96 -14.49
C PHE A 338 2.58 -12.37 -14.72
N LEU A 339 2.91 -11.24 -14.08
CA LEU A 339 4.24 -10.64 -14.20
C LEU A 339 5.33 -11.52 -13.60
N ARG A 340 5.05 -12.21 -12.49
CA ARG A 340 5.97 -13.20 -11.93
C ARG A 340 6.21 -14.34 -12.90
N ASP A 341 5.17 -14.89 -13.51
CA ASP A 341 5.29 -15.95 -14.53
C ASP A 341 6.16 -15.50 -15.71
N VAL A 342 5.98 -14.26 -16.18
CA VAL A 342 6.84 -13.68 -17.24
C VAL A 342 8.29 -13.51 -16.79
N VAL A 343 8.53 -13.05 -15.56
CA VAL A 343 9.89 -12.77 -15.03
C VAL A 343 10.64 -14.05 -14.67
N SER A 344 9.97 -15.03 -14.07
CA SER A 344 10.58 -16.27 -13.59
C SER A 344 10.55 -17.39 -14.62
N ARG A 345 9.77 -17.24 -15.70
CA ARG A 345 9.40 -18.33 -16.63
C ARG A 345 8.85 -19.55 -15.91
N ALA A 346 8.11 -19.33 -14.83
CA ALA A 346 7.44 -20.39 -14.09
C ALA A 346 6.29 -20.98 -14.90
N SER A 347 6.06 -22.28 -14.72
CA SER A 347 4.88 -22.94 -15.27
C SER A 347 3.62 -22.34 -14.62
N SER A 348 2.71 -21.85 -15.46
CA SER A 348 1.43 -21.27 -15.08
C SER A 348 0.33 -21.62 -16.08
N LYS A 349 -0.90 -21.16 -15.82
CA LYS A 349 -2.00 -21.26 -16.78
C LYS A 349 -1.78 -20.42 -18.06
N TYR A 350 -0.79 -19.54 -18.08
CA TYR A 350 -0.47 -18.67 -19.21
C TYR A 350 0.79 -19.11 -19.98
N THR A 351 1.46 -20.21 -19.59
CA THR A 351 2.75 -20.65 -20.18
C THR A 351 2.72 -20.66 -21.70
N ASP A 352 1.75 -21.36 -22.31
CA ASP A 352 1.66 -21.50 -23.77
C ASP A 352 1.47 -20.15 -24.48
N GLU A 353 0.68 -19.26 -23.88
CA GLU A 353 0.43 -17.93 -24.44
C GLU A 353 1.66 -17.04 -24.30
N ILE A 354 2.32 -17.06 -23.13
CA ILE A 354 3.57 -16.34 -22.86
C ILE A 354 4.67 -16.78 -23.84
N ASP A 355 4.83 -18.09 -24.04
CA ASP A 355 5.78 -18.65 -25.00
C ASP A 355 5.44 -18.26 -26.44
N GLY A 356 4.15 -18.27 -26.79
CA GLY A 356 3.66 -17.75 -28.06
C GLY A 356 4.03 -16.29 -28.28
N ALA A 357 3.90 -15.45 -27.25
CA ALA A 357 4.26 -14.04 -27.31
C ALA A 357 5.78 -13.82 -27.44
N PHE A 358 6.61 -14.58 -26.71
CA PHE A 358 8.06 -14.55 -26.86
C PHE A 358 8.50 -15.05 -28.25
N LYS A 359 7.86 -16.07 -28.81
CA LYS A 359 8.12 -16.55 -30.17
C LYS A 359 7.76 -15.50 -31.22
N ALA A 360 6.63 -14.80 -31.06
CA ALA A 360 6.25 -13.68 -31.92
C ALA A 360 7.29 -12.55 -31.86
N ARG A 361 7.73 -12.17 -30.66
CA ARG A 361 8.81 -11.19 -30.46
C ARG A 361 10.10 -11.61 -31.16
N SER A 362 10.56 -12.84 -30.95
CA SER A 362 11.79 -13.34 -31.60
C SER A 362 11.67 -13.34 -33.11
N THR A 363 10.50 -13.67 -33.66
CA THR A 363 10.24 -13.62 -35.11
C THR A 363 10.31 -12.19 -35.67
N ILE A 364 9.79 -11.20 -34.93
CA ILE A 364 9.89 -9.78 -35.31
C ILE A 364 11.36 -9.34 -35.35
N LEU A 365 12.12 -9.65 -34.30
CA LEU A 365 13.53 -9.25 -34.17
C LEU A 365 14.40 -9.97 -35.20
N ASP A 366 14.14 -11.23 -35.47
CA ASP A 366 14.83 -12.02 -36.50
C ASP A 366 14.72 -11.38 -37.88
N LYS A 367 13.50 -10.97 -38.27
CA LYS A 367 13.28 -10.26 -39.54
C LYS A 367 13.90 -8.86 -39.58
N PHE A 368 13.95 -8.19 -38.43
CA PHE A 368 14.53 -6.84 -38.32
C PHE A 368 16.06 -6.86 -38.41
N LEU A 369 16.70 -7.89 -37.84
CA LEU A 369 18.15 -8.06 -37.81
C LEU A 369 18.67 -8.97 -38.93
N ARG A 370 17.85 -9.26 -39.95
CA ARG A 370 18.19 -10.24 -40.99
C ARG A 370 19.45 -9.90 -41.79
N ASP A 371 19.76 -8.61 -41.91
CA ASP A 371 20.88 -8.09 -42.70
C ASP A 371 22.15 -7.92 -41.83
N ASP A 372 22.04 -8.12 -40.51
CA ASP A 372 23.19 -8.16 -39.61
C ASP A 372 23.92 -9.51 -39.72
N LYS A 373 25.24 -9.49 -39.51
CA LYS A 373 26.01 -10.74 -39.33
C LYS A 373 25.52 -11.50 -38.10
N ASP A 374 25.59 -12.83 -38.14
CA ASP A 374 25.08 -13.70 -37.05
C ASP A 374 25.61 -13.32 -35.66
N GLU A 375 26.92 -13.07 -35.53
CA GLU A 375 27.52 -12.64 -34.25
C GLU A 375 26.95 -11.30 -33.73
N VAL A 376 26.62 -10.37 -34.65
CA VAL A 376 26.06 -9.06 -34.31
C VAL A 376 24.59 -9.21 -33.92
N LYS A 377 23.85 -10.05 -34.65
CA LYS A 377 22.46 -10.39 -34.38
C LYS A 377 22.30 -11.03 -33.01
N GLU A 378 23.09 -12.05 -32.70
CA GLU A 378 23.08 -12.72 -31.39
C GLU A 378 23.38 -11.73 -30.26
N ARG A 379 24.42 -10.90 -30.42
CA ARG A 379 24.76 -9.85 -29.44
C ARG A 379 23.60 -8.87 -29.22
N LYS A 380 22.95 -8.40 -30.28
CA LYS A 380 21.80 -7.47 -30.19
C LYS A 380 20.59 -8.14 -29.53
N MET A 381 20.29 -9.41 -29.85
CA MET A 381 19.20 -10.15 -29.21
C MET A 381 19.46 -10.34 -27.71
N MET A 382 20.67 -10.72 -27.31
CA MET A 382 21.04 -10.87 -25.90
C MET A 382 20.94 -9.54 -25.13
N GLN A 383 21.33 -8.42 -25.76
CA GLN A 383 21.17 -7.09 -25.17
C GLN A 383 19.68 -6.72 -24.98
N ILE A 384 18.83 -7.00 -25.97
CA ILE A 384 17.38 -6.76 -25.87
C ILE A 384 16.79 -7.60 -24.73
N ASP A 385 17.16 -8.88 -24.62
CA ASP A 385 16.67 -9.76 -23.55
C ASP A 385 17.12 -9.29 -22.17
N THR A 386 18.38 -8.91 -22.01
CA THR A 386 18.90 -8.36 -20.74
C THR A 386 18.14 -7.10 -20.32
N VAL A 387 17.88 -6.20 -21.27
CA VAL A 387 17.12 -4.97 -21.02
C VAL A 387 15.66 -5.27 -20.69
N LEU A 388 15.05 -6.23 -21.38
CA LEU A 388 13.66 -6.63 -21.16
C LEU A 388 13.48 -7.29 -19.79
N GLU A 389 14.35 -8.21 -19.40
CA GLU A 389 14.31 -8.86 -18.08
C GLU A 389 14.42 -7.83 -16.96
N LYS A 390 15.37 -6.90 -17.09
CA LYS A 390 15.52 -5.81 -16.13
C LYS A 390 14.25 -4.95 -16.04
N ARG A 391 13.69 -4.57 -17.20
CA ARG A 391 12.45 -3.78 -17.27
C ARG A 391 11.25 -4.53 -16.68
N ASN A 392 11.14 -5.83 -16.90
CA ASN A 392 10.05 -6.65 -16.36
C ASN A 392 10.14 -6.75 -14.83
N LYS A 393 11.36 -6.87 -14.28
CA LYS A 393 11.58 -6.78 -12.83
C LYS A 393 11.20 -5.40 -12.27
N GLU A 394 11.55 -4.33 -12.99
CA GLU A 394 11.14 -2.95 -12.62
C GLU A 394 9.62 -2.75 -12.69
N LEU A 395 8.97 -3.29 -13.72
CA LEU A 395 7.51 -3.26 -13.89
C LEU A 395 6.82 -4.01 -12.76
N LEU A 396 7.29 -5.21 -12.41
CA LEU A 396 6.81 -5.97 -11.27
C LEU A 396 6.88 -5.14 -9.98
N GLY A 397 8.05 -4.56 -9.66
CA GLY A 397 8.21 -3.72 -8.45
C GLY A 397 7.32 -2.47 -8.44
N LYS A 398 7.08 -1.85 -9.61
CA LYS A 398 6.12 -0.74 -9.74
C LYS A 398 4.69 -1.19 -9.46
N VAL A 399 4.25 -2.32 -10.02
CA VAL A 399 2.91 -2.88 -9.77
C VAL A 399 2.76 -3.30 -8.30
N GLU A 400 3.79 -3.87 -7.69
CA GLU A 400 3.78 -4.25 -6.25
C GLU A 400 3.53 -3.05 -5.35
N SER A 401 4.15 -1.90 -5.67
CA SER A 401 4.00 -0.65 -4.92
C SER A 401 2.73 0.15 -5.21
N MET A 402 1.96 -0.21 -6.24
CA MET A 402 0.68 0.43 -6.53
C MET A 402 -0.41 -0.07 -5.59
N ARG A 403 -1.29 0.82 -5.14
CA ARG A 403 -2.49 0.44 -4.36
C ARG A 403 -3.53 -0.23 -5.24
N ALA A 404 -4.32 -1.13 -4.65
CA ALA A 404 -5.39 -1.86 -5.33
C ALA A 404 -6.35 -0.94 -6.10
N GLU A 405 -6.71 0.23 -5.56
CA GLU A 405 -7.64 1.18 -6.22
C GLU A 405 -7.22 1.63 -7.63
N HIS A 406 -5.94 1.50 -7.99
CA HIS A 406 -5.46 1.80 -9.34
C HIS A 406 -5.78 0.69 -10.35
N PHE A 407 -6.29 -0.46 -9.89
CA PHE A 407 -6.54 -1.65 -10.70
C PHE A 407 -7.97 -1.83 -11.18
N LYS A 408 -8.91 -0.97 -10.73
CA LYS A 408 -10.32 -0.99 -11.15
C LYS A 408 -10.48 -1.08 -12.67
N ASP A 409 -9.80 -0.17 -13.37
CA ASP A 409 -9.81 -0.03 -14.83
C ASP A 409 -8.40 -0.14 -15.41
N PHE A 410 -7.52 -0.97 -14.81
CA PHE A 410 -6.14 -1.11 -15.29
C PHE A 410 -6.03 -2.03 -16.49
N LEU A 411 -6.77 -3.13 -16.52
CA LEU A 411 -6.84 -4.04 -17.68
C LEU A 411 -7.99 -3.60 -18.58
N VAL A 412 -7.66 -3.03 -19.73
CA VAL A 412 -8.65 -2.50 -20.68
C VAL A 412 -8.51 -3.06 -22.08
N LEU A 413 -7.47 -3.86 -22.33
CA LEU A 413 -7.15 -4.37 -23.66
C LEU A 413 -8.32 -5.19 -24.24
N ASN A 414 -8.77 -4.80 -25.43
CA ASN A 414 -9.76 -5.52 -26.22
C ASN A 414 -9.35 -5.51 -27.71
N GLN A 415 -10.12 -6.18 -28.57
CA GLN A 415 -9.78 -6.27 -29.99
C GLN A 415 -9.78 -4.91 -30.70
N GLU A 416 -10.63 -3.97 -30.28
CA GLU A 416 -10.67 -2.62 -30.87
C GLU A 416 -9.36 -1.86 -30.60
N ILE A 417 -8.88 -1.88 -29.35
CA ILE A 417 -7.60 -1.27 -28.96
C ILE A 417 -6.45 -1.93 -29.73
N ILE A 418 -6.45 -3.27 -29.85
CA ILE A 418 -5.44 -4.01 -30.62
C ILE A 418 -5.44 -3.54 -32.09
N ASN A 419 -6.60 -3.43 -32.72
CA ASN A 419 -6.72 -2.99 -34.11
C ASN A 419 -6.23 -1.54 -34.29
N VAL A 420 -6.56 -0.63 -33.36
CA VAL A 420 -6.06 0.75 -33.40
C VAL A 420 -4.54 0.79 -33.22
N TYR A 421 -3.99 -0.04 -32.34
CA TYR A 421 -2.55 -0.14 -32.13
C TYR A 421 -1.82 -0.71 -33.36
N ILE A 422 -2.37 -1.74 -34.02
CA ILE A 422 -1.84 -2.29 -35.27
C ILE A 422 -1.83 -1.22 -36.37
N ARG A 423 -2.92 -0.45 -36.51
CA ARG A 423 -2.97 0.68 -37.44
C ARG A 423 -1.88 1.69 -37.13
N PHE A 424 -1.69 2.05 -35.86
CA PHE A 424 -0.63 2.96 -35.43
C PHE A 424 0.77 2.43 -35.74
N LEU A 425 1.03 1.13 -35.54
CA LEU A 425 2.33 0.51 -35.87
C LEU A 425 2.63 0.54 -37.37
N ASN A 426 1.60 0.44 -38.21
CA ASN A 426 1.74 0.48 -39.67
C ASN A 426 1.81 1.91 -40.22
N SER A 427 1.00 2.84 -39.71
CA SER A 427 0.86 4.20 -40.24
C SER A 427 1.82 5.20 -39.60
N ASN A 428 2.16 5.01 -38.32
CA ASN A 428 2.80 5.99 -37.45
C ASN A 428 2.13 7.39 -37.47
N SER A 429 0.82 7.44 -37.71
CA SER A 429 0.12 8.72 -37.77
C SER A 429 -0.10 9.31 -36.37
N ALA A 430 -0.04 10.64 -36.26
CA ALA A 430 -0.34 11.34 -35.00
C ALA A 430 -1.80 11.13 -34.57
N SER A 431 -2.72 11.01 -35.54
CA SER A 431 -4.13 10.67 -35.31
C SER A 431 -4.28 9.31 -34.64
N ASP A 432 -3.66 8.26 -35.17
CA ASP A 432 -3.78 6.91 -34.58
C ASP A 432 -3.11 6.86 -33.20
N ARG A 433 -1.99 7.57 -33.00
CA ARG A 433 -1.37 7.72 -31.68
C ARG A 433 -2.33 8.35 -30.66
N SER A 434 -3.06 9.40 -31.05
CA SER A 434 -4.04 10.05 -30.17
C SER A 434 -5.17 9.09 -29.81
N LYS A 435 -5.69 8.34 -30.80
CA LYS A 435 -6.73 7.33 -30.59
C LYS A 435 -6.28 6.23 -29.64
N VAL A 436 -5.05 5.71 -29.79
CA VAL A 436 -4.51 4.74 -28.82
C VAL A 436 -4.48 5.34 -27.42
N ASN A 437 -3.97 6.57 -27.26
CA ASN A 437 -3.88 7.23 -25.95
C ASN A 437 -5.25 7.47 -25.30
N GLU A 438 -6.30 7.71 -26.09
CA GLU A 438 -7.66 7.96 -25.59
C GLU A 438 -8.24 6.78 -24.83
N TYR A 439 -7.93 5.54 -25.22
CA TYR A 439 -8.36 4.33 -24.49
C TYR A 439 -7.71 4.17 -23.10
N PHE A 440 -6.66 4.94 -22.81
CA PHE A 440 -5.93 4.85 -21.56
C PHE A 440 -6.05 6.12 -20.70
N LYS A 441 -6.77 7.16 -21.17
CA LYS A 441 -7.18 8.27 -20.31
C LYS A 441 -8.16 7.77 -19.25
#